data_AF-A0A929E272-F1
#
_entry.id   AF-A0A929E272-F1
#
_cell.length_a   1.000
_cell.length_b   1.000
_cell.length_c   1.000
_cell.angle_alpha   90.00
_cell.angle_beta   90.00
_cell.angle_gamma   90.00
#
_symmetry.space_group_name_H-M   'P 1'
#
loop_
_entity.id
_entity.type
_entity.pdbx_description
1 polymer ?
#
loop_
_entity_poly.entity_id
_entity_poly.type
_entity_poly.pdbx_seq_one_letter_code
_entity_poly.pdbx_strand_id
1 'polypeptide(L)'
;RIKKTLEDREFSFRLDAKTSTIEGNEQVHGVTLESGELIAADMVVISAGVNPKLDLAIQLGLDCNRGIKVDKEMRTSHPDIYAAGDIVEFEGKTYGIWPAALEQGKIAGTNISGGDVTYEGTTLSSTLKVAGIELASAGEIDNENRYESKIAASETIYKKVVIDNSRVIGCIMLGDRKNFNRINKAISTGEDILSELDSLLVI
;
A
#
# COMPACT_ATOMS: atom_id res chain seq x y z
N ARG A 1 15.15 1.77 12.91
CA ARG A 1 15.23 0.30 13.13
C ARG A 1 15.45 -0.43 11.81
N ILE A 2 14.51 -0.39 10.88
CA ILE A 2 14.60 -1.05 9.55
C ILE A 2 15.90 -0.72 8.80
N LYS A 3 16.23 0.58 8.65
CA LYS A 3 17.48 1.01 7.98
C LYS A 3 18.71 0.32 8.54
N LYS A 4 18.92 0.39 9.86
CA LYS A 4 20.05 -0.25 10.55
C LYS A 4 20.10 -1.77 10.29
N THR A 5 18.96 -2.46 10.39
CA THR A 5 18.89 -3.91 10.10
C THR A 5 19.30 -4.27 8.68
N LEU A 6 19.06 -3.38 7.71
CA LEU A 6 19.49 -3.57 6.32
C LEU A 6 20.95 -3.17 6.13
N GLU A 7 21.44 -2.12 6.79
CA GLU A 7 22.85 -1.74 6.79
C GLU A 7 23.75 -2.84 7.38
N ASP A 8 23.29 -3.53 8.43
CA ASP A 8 23.96 -4.71 9.00
C ASP A 8 24.05 -5.89 8.00
N ARG A 9 23.34 -5.80 6.87
CA ARG A 9 23.36 -6.76 5.74
C ARG A 9 23.98 -6.16 4.48
N GLU A 10 24.82 -5.15 4.66
CA GLU A 10 25.61 -4.51 3.60
C GLU A 10 24.78 -3.69 2.59
N PHE A 11 23.51 -3.40 2.90
CA PHE A 11 22.76 -2.42 2.12
C PHE A 11 23.29 -1.02 2.39
N SER A 12 23.60 -0.30 1.32
CA SER A 12 23.95 1.12 1.37
C SER A 12 22.75 1.97 0.99
N PHE A 13 22.49 3.02 1.78
CA PHE A 13 21.38 3.94 1.54
C PHE A 13 21.90 5.33 1.16
N ARG A 14 21.30 5.91 0.12
CA ARG A 14 21.38 7.34 -0.19
C ARG A 14 19.97 7.90 -0.02
N LEU A 15 19.71 8.50 1.14
CA LEU A 15 18.43 9.16 1.43
C LEU A 15 18.47 10.59 0.91
N ASP A 16 17.30 11.14 0.62
CA ASP A 16 17.15 12.50 0.04
C ASP A 16 17.96 12.69 -1.26
N ALA A 17 18.29 11.59 -1.93
CA ALA A 17 19.02 11.54 -3.19
C ALA A 17 18.04 11.35 -4.35
N LYS A 18 18.17 12.19 -5.37
CA LYS A 18 17.39 12.08 -6.61
C LYS A 18 18.27 11.54 -7.72
N THR A 19 17.75 10.56 -8.44
CA THR A 19 18.39 10.03 -9.65
C THR A 19 18.21 11.04 -10.78
N SER A 20 19.31 11.39 -11.45
CA SER A 20 19.30 12.23 -12.65
C SER A 20 19.31 11.38 -13.91
N THR A 21 20.30 10.50 -14.05
CA THR A 21 20.54 9.73 -15.29
C THR A 21 20.97 8.31 -14.96
N ILE A 22 20.43 7.33 -15.70
CA ILE A 22 20.97 5.96 -15.73
C ILE A 22 22.05 5.94 -16.80
N GLU A 23 23.29 5.67 -16.41
CA GLU A 23 24.46 5.76 -17.28
C GLU A 23 24.68 4.47 -18.04
N GLY A 24 24.89 4.59 -19.34
CA GLY A 24 25.10 3.47 -20.24
C GLY A 24 24.34 3.64 -21.56
N ASN A 25 24.76 2.88 -22.57
CA ASN A 25 24.08 2.81 -23.86
C ASN A 25 23.32 1.47 -23.96
N GLU A 26 24.00 0.42 -24.42
CA GLU A 26 23.43 -0.93 -24.51
C GLU A 26 23.42 -1.66 -23.16
N GLN A 27 24.33 -1.30 -22.25
CA GLN A 27 24.44 -1.87 -20.92
C GLN A 27 24.64 -0.74 -19.91
N VAL A 28 23.98 -0.87 -18.75
CA VAL A 28 24.12 0.05 -17.63
C VAL A 28 25.48 -0.15 -16.96
N HIS A 29 26.11 0.94 -16.56
CA HIS A 29 27.31 0.91 -15.72
C HIS A 29 27.22 1.82 -14.49
N GLY A 30 26.12 2.56 -14.33
CA GLY A 30 25.89 3.34 -13.13
C GLY A 30 24.65 4.21 -13.15
N VAL A 31 24.48 4.98 -12.08
CA VAL A 31 23.43 5.96 -11.90
C VAL A 31 24.05 7.25 -11.39
N THR A 32 23.84 8.35 -12.11
CA THR A 32 24.23 9.69 -11.70
C THR A 32 23.09 10.31 -10.90
N LEU A 33 23.39 10.78 -9.70
CA LEU A 33 22.47 11.54 -8.85
C LEU A 33 22.45 13.02 -9.26
N GLU A 34 21.39 13.75 -8.91
CA GLU A 34 21.31 15.21 -9.12
C GLU A 34 22.43 15.99 -8.41
N SER A 35 23.05 15.40 -7.38
CA SER A 35 24.24 15.96 -6.70
C SER A 35 25.51 15.88 -7.55
N GLY A 36 25.51 15.11 -8.64
CA GLY A 36 26.68 14.78 -9.45
C GLY A 36 27.44 13.53 -8.99
N GLU A 37 27.03 12.86 -7.90
CA GLU A 37 27.60 11.57 -7.49
C GLU A 37 27.25 10.47 -8.51
N LEU A 38 28.26 9.76 -9.01
CA LEU A 38 28.08 8.55 -9.82
C LEU A 38 28.14 7.31 -8.93
N ILE A 39 27.08 6.52 -8.94
CA ILE A 39 27.02 5.20 -8.29
C ILE A 39 27.24 4.14 -9.37
N ALA A 40 28.39 3.45 -9.32
CA ALA A 40 28.66 2.33 -10.23
C ALA A 40 27.68 1.18 -9.99
N ALA A 41 27.10 0.63 -11.06
CA ALA A 41 26.15 -0.46 -10.99
C ALA A 41 26.03 -1.19 -12.33
N ASP A 42 26.07 -2.52 -12.29
CA ASP A 42 25.84 -3.39 -13.47
C ASP A 42 24.35 -3.76 -13.65
N MET A 43 23.51 -3.43 -12.66
CA MET A 43 22.07 -3.64 -12.68
C MET A 43 21.36 -2.51 -11.93
N VAL A 44 20.29 -1.99 -12.53
CA VAL A 44 19.42 -0.99 -11.91
C VAL A 44 18.00 -1.53 -11.84
N VAL A 45 17.45 -1.55 -10.62
CA VAL A 45 16.05 -1.92 -10.36
C VAL A 45 15.27 -0.65 -10.07
N ILE A 46 14.26 -0.37 -10.89
CA ILE A 46 13.40 0.80 -10.73
C ILE A 46 12.20 0.43 -9.85
N SER A 47 12.13 1.05 -8.67
CA SER A 47 11.03 0.89 -7.72
C SER A 47 10.51 2.27 -7.29
N ALA A 48 10.09 3.08 -8.28
CA ALA A 48 9.68 4.49 -8.10
C ALA A 48 8.15 4.69 -8.15
N GLY A 49 7.38 3.61 -8.02
CA GLY A 49 5.93 3.61 -8.24
C GLY A 49 5.54 3.22 -9.66
N VAL A 50 4.24 3.08 -9.89
CA VAL A 50 3.64 2.69 -11.18
C VAL A 50 2.53 3.68 -11.55
N ASN A 51 2.32 3.88 -12.85
CA ASN A 51 1.22 4.68 -13.37
C ASN A 51 0.22 3.77 -14.10
N PRO A 52 -1.10 3.97 -13.90
CA PRO A 52 -2.12 3.28 -14.68
C PRO A 52 -1.94 3.50 -16.20
N LYS A 53 -2.07 2.41 -16.98
CA LYS A 53 -1.96 2.47 -18.44
C LYS A 53 -3.32 2.82 -19.06
N LEU A 54 -3.56 4.12 -19.26
CA LEU A 54 -4.88 4.66 -19.61
C LEU A 54 -5.10 4.88 -21.11
N ASP A 55 -4.11 4.62 -21.97
CA ASP A 55 -4.17 4.93 -23.41
C ASP A 55 -5.45 4.42 -24.09
N LEU A 56 -5.81 3.15 -23.83
CA LEU A 56 -7.01 2.53 -24.40
C LEU A 56 -8.29 3.18 -23.86
N ALA A 57 -8.37 3.44 -22.56
CA ALA A 57 -9.55 4.02 -21.94
C ALA A 57 -9.80 5.45 -22.45
N ILE A 58 -8.74 6.24 -22.62
CA ILE A 58 -8.80 7.58 -23.19
C ILE A 58 -9.26 7.53 -24.65
N GLN A 59 -8.74 6.59 -25.45
CA GLN A 59 -9.18 6.40 -26.85
C GLN A 59 -10.65 6.00 -26.94
N LEU A 60 -11.17 5.27 -25.97
CA LEU A 60 -12.59 4.90 -25.86
C LEU A 60 -13.48 6.03 -25.31
N GLY A 61 -12.90 7.18 -24.94
CA GLY A 61 -13.65 8.30 -24.37
C GLY A 61 -14.15 8.06 -22.94
N LEU A 62 -13.53 7.14 -22.19
CA LEU A 62 -13.87 6.89 -20.80
C LEU A 62 -13.37 8.02 -19.90
N ASP A 63 -14.13 8.35 -18.85
CA ASP A 63 -13.68 9.33 -17.85
C ASP A 63 -12.47 8.79 -17.07
N CYS A 64 -11.35 9.50 -17.19
CA CYS A 64 -10.06 9.13 -16.62
C CYS A 64 -9.44 10.32 -15.88
N ASN A 65 -8.70 10.03 -14.81
CA ASN A 65 -7.86 11.00 -14.12
C ASN A 65 -6.55 10.33 -13.70
N ARG A 66 -6.40 9.92 -12.43
CA ARG A 66 -5.28 9.09 -11.97
C ARG A 66 -5.46 7.64 -12.42
N GLY A 67 -6.71 7.21 -12.56
CA GLY A 67 -7.12 5.92 -13.13
C GLY A 67 -8.39 6.06 -13.98
N ILE A 68 -8.93 4.94 -14.46
CA ILE A 68 -10.28 4.89 -15.04
C ILE A 68 -11.26 5.11 -13.90
N LYS A 69 -12.09 6.16 -13.96
CA LYS A 69 -13.07 6.40 -12.92
C LYS A 69 -14.16 5.35 -12.96
N VAL A 70 -14.45 4.79 -11.80
CA VAL A 70 -15.52 3.81 -11.62
C VAL A 70 -16.48 4.22 -10.51
N ASP A 71 -17.74 3.83 -10.64
CA ASP A 71 -18.71 3.93 -9.57
C ASP A 71 -18.58 2.77 -8.57
N LYS A 72 -19.48 2.71 -7.58
CA LYS A 72 -19.50 1.66 -6.55
C LYS A 72 -19.79 0.27 -7.12
N GLU A 73 -20.37 0.16 -8.32
CA GLU A 73 -20.63 -1.11 -8.99
C GLU A 73 -19.46 -1.53 -9.91
N MET A 74 -18.35 -0.77 -9.88
CA MET A 74 -17.18 -0.91 -10.75
C MET A 74 -17.47 -0.60 -12.24
N ARG A 75 -18.56 0.13 -12.53
CA ARG A 75 -18.89 0.59 -13.88
C ARG A 75 -18.09 1.85 -14.21
N THR A 76 -17.64 1.93 -15.45
CA THR A 76 -17.00 3.15 -15.99
C THR A 76 -18.06 4.18 -16.42
N SER A 77 -17.63 5.29 -17.02
CA SER A 77 -18.56 6.25 -17.65
C SER A 77 -19.37 5.68 -18.83
N HIS A 78 -18.98 4.51 -19.35
CA HIS A 78 -19.78 3.77 -20.33
C HIS A 78 -20.52 2.61 -19.62
N PRO A 79 -21.87 2.51 -19.74
CA PRO A 79 -22.68 1.58 -18.94
C PRO A 79 -22.33 0.10 -19.15
N ASP A 80 -21.87 -0.26 -20.35
CA ASP A 80 -21.50 -1.64 -20.70
C ASP A 80 -20.02 -1.98 -20.42
N ILE A 81 -19.23 -1.05 -19.87
CA ILE A 81 -17.80 -1.23 -19.64
C ILE A 81 -17.53 -1.11 -18.14
N TYR A 82 -16.83 -2.09 -17.60
CA TYR A 82 -16.39 -2.15 -16.22
C TYR A 82 -14.87 -2.19 -16.16
N ALA A 83 -14.30 -1.75 -15.05
CA ALA A 83 -12.87 -1.81 -14.80
C ALA A 83 -12.60 -2.22 -13.35
N ALA A 84 -11.47 -2.88 -13.11
CA ALA A 84 -11.04 -3.30 -11.78
C ALA A 84 -9.51 -3.41 -11.71
N GLY A 85 -8.95 -3.39 -10.50
CA GLY A 85 -7.52 -3.52 -10.26
C GLY A 85 -6.77 -2.20 -10.29
N ASP A 86 -5.45 -2.25 -10.47
CA ASP A 86 -4.56 -1.09 -10.34
C ASP A 86 -4.88 0.06 -11.31
N ILE A 87 -5.67 -0.20 -12.35
CA ILE A 87 -6.05 0.79 -13.36
C ILE A 87 -7.18 1.73 -12.89
N VAL A 88 -7.94 1.37 -11.85
CA VAL A 88 -9.16 2.12 -11.47
C VAL A 88 -8.90 3.23 -10.44
N GLU A 89 -9.69 4.28 -10.57
CA GLU A 89 -9.87 5.33 -9.58
C GLU A 89 -11.29 5.24 -9.02
N PHE A 90 -11.41 4.92 -7.73
CA PHE A 90 -12.69 4.90 -7.01
C PHE A 90 -12.68 6.03 -5.98
N GLU A 91 -13.64 6.95 -6.07
CA GLU A 91 -13.75 8.12 -5.19
C GLU A 91 -12.44 8.92 -5.05
N GLY A 92 -11.71 9.11 -6.17
CA GLY A 92 -10.44 9.84 -6.20
C GLY A 92 -9.23 9.05 -5.71
N LYS A 93 -9.39 7.75 -5.39
CA LYS A 93 -8.34 6.88 -4.83
C LYS A 93 -7.95 5.77 -5.80
N THR A 94 -6.64 5.56 -5.92
CA THR A 94 -6.03 4.40 -6.56
C THR A 94 -5.40 3.52 -5.47
N TYR A 95 -5.77 2.25 -5.40
CA TYR A 95 -5.36 1.38 -4.28
C TYR A 95 -4.00 0.70 -4.50
N GLY A 96 -3.73 0.19 -5.70
CA GLY A 96 -2.43 -0.41 -6.05
C GLY A 96 -2.04 -1.61 -5.19
N ILE A 97 -3.02 -2.37 -4.67
CA ILE A 97 -2.79 -3.51 -3.78
C ILE A 97 -3.66 -4.70 -4.18
N TRP A 98 -3.11 -5.90 -3.97
CA TRP A 98 -3.77 -7.16 -4.28
C TRP A 98 -5.18 -7.33 -3.69
N PRO A 99 -5.45 -7.02 -2.40
CA PRO A 99 -6.79 -7.15 -1.84
C PRO A 99 -7.84 -6.32 -2.56
N ALA A 100 -7.49 -5.10 -2.98
CA ALA A 100 -8.40 -4.21 -3.70
C ALA A 100 -8.69 -4.76 -5.10
N ALA A 101 -7.66 -5.18 -5.84
CA ALA A 101 -7.84 -5.77 -7.16
C ALA A 101 -8.74 -7.02 -7.13
N LEU A 102 -8.57 -7.87 -6.11
CA LEU A 102 -9.39 -9.07 -5.92
C LEU A 102 -10.86 -8.73 -5.63
N GLU A 103 -11.11 -7.77 -4.74
CA GLU A 103 -12.46 -7.35 -4.37
C GLU A 103 -13.17 -6.66 -5.53
N GLN A 104 -12.52 -5.69 -6.16
CA GLN A 104 -13.02 -4.96 -7.33
C GLN A 104 -13.34 -5.91 -8.49
N GLY A 105 -12.46 -6.88 -8.77
CA GLY A 105 -12.68 -7.87 -9.83
C GLY A 105 -13.90 -8.75 -9.59
N LYS A 106 -14.13 -9.17 -8.33
CA LYS A 106 -15.33 -9.93 -7.94
C LYS A 106 -16.60 -9.11 -8.11
N ILE A 107 -16.57 -7.85 -7.70
CA ILE A 107 -17.72 -6.94 -7.80
C ILE A 107 -18.05 -6.65 -9.26
N ALA A 108 -17.05 -6.26 -10.06
CA ALA A 108 -17.20 -6.05 -11.50
C ALA A 108 -17.78 -7.28 -12.20
N GLY A 109 -17.22 -8.48 -11.94
CA GLY A 109 -17.71 -9.72 -12.54
C GLY A 109 -19.14 -10.07 -12.11
N THR A 110 -19.50 -9.81 -10.85
CA THR A 110 -20.86 -10.04 -10.33
C THR A 110 -21.87 -9.11 -11.00
N ASN A 111 -21.55 -7.82 -11.13
CA ASN A 111 -22.45 -6.82 -11.68
C ASN A 111 -22.60 -6.93 -13.20
N ILE A 112 -21.53 -7.29 -13.93
CA ILE A 112 -21.63 -7.66 -15.36
C ILE A 112 -22.58 -8.84 -15.57
N SER A 113 -22.63 -9.78 -14.62
CA SER A 113 -23.48 -10.96 -14.70
C SER A 113 -24.92 -10.73 -14.24
N GLY A 114 -25.31 -9.48 -13.97
CA GLY A 114 -26.66 -9.10 -13.51
C GLY A 114 -26.87 -9.13 -12.00
N GLY A 115 -25.79 -9.19 -11.22
CA GLY A 115 -25.84 -8.97 -9.77
C GLY A 115 -25.93 -7.48 -9.40
N ASP A 116 -26.04 -7.22 -8.09
CA ASP A 116 -26.09 -5.89 -7.49
C ASP A 116 -25.24 -5.88 -6.21
N VAL A 117 -23.95 -5.60 -6.37
CA VAL A 117 -22.97 -5.54 -5.28
C VAL A 117 -22.21 -4.23 -5.35
N THR A 118 -22.00 -3.60 -4.19
CA THR A 118 -21.30 -2.33 -4.06
C THR A 118 -19.89 -2.50 -3.48
N TYR A 119 -18.97 -1.68 -3.98
CA TYR A 119 -17.62 -1.51 -3.45
C TYR A 119 -17.61 -0.30 -2.52
N GLU A 120 -17.21 -0.53 -1.27
CA GLU A 120 -17.14 0.50 -0.23
C GLU A 120 -15.70 1.01 0.00
N GLY A 121 -14.77 0.54 -0.82
CA GLY A 121 -13.35 0.80 -0.67
C GLY A 121 -12.63 -0.25 0.19
N THR A 122 -11.40 -0.59 -0.20
CA THR A 122 -10.59 -1.59 0.51
C THR A 122 -9.72 -0.94 1.57
N THR A 123 -9.67 -1.49 2.79
CA THR A 123 -8.69 -1.07 3.79
C THR A 123 -7.27 -1.31 3.28
N LEU A 124 -6.48 -0.24 3.20
CA LEU A 124 -5.08 -0.34 2.82
C LEU A 124 -4.36 -1.17 3.88
N SER A 125 -3.78 -2.29 3.43
CA SER A 125 -2.92 -3.12 4.25
C SER A 125 -1.73 -3.56 3.42
N SER A 126 -0.56 -3.60 4.03
CA SER A 126 0.69 -3.97 3.38
C SER A 126 1.51 -4.83 4.29
N THR A 127 2.14 -5.83 3.71
CA THR A 127 3.04 -6.75 4.38
C THR A 127 4.38 -6.70 3.67
N LEU A 128 5.44 -6.47 4.42
CA LEU A 128 6.81 -6.56 3.95
C LEU A 128 7.48 -7.75 4.62
N LYS A 129 8.02 -8.65 3.82
CA LYS A 129 8.87 -9.77 4.25
C LYS A 129 10.17 -9.73 3.47
N VAL A 130 11.10 -8.87 3.92
CA VAL A 130 12.39 -8.68 3.25
C VAL A 130 13.48 -8.77 4.30
N ALA A 131 14.56 -9.48 3.98
CA ALA A 131 15.74 -9.53 4.83
C ALA A 131 15.40 -9.87 6.30
N GLY A 132 14.58 -10.90 6.54
CA GLY A 132 14.17 -11.30 7.90
C GLY A 132 13.35 -10.26 8.68
N ILE A 133 12.97 -9.15 8.05
CA ILE A 133 12.07 -8.15 8.62
C ILE A 133 10.65 -8.60 8.36
N GLU A 134 9.91 -8.87 9.43
CA GLU A 134 8.48 -9.10 9.38
C GLU A 134 7.78 -7.79 9.73
N LEU A 135 7.19 -7.14 8.74
CA LEU A 135 6.44 -5.91 8.93
C LEU A 135 5.05 -6.06 8.30
N ALA A 136 4.03 -5.64 9.04
CA ALA A 136 2.70 -5.44 8.52
C ALA A 136 2.12 -4.13 9.03
N SER A 137 1.33 -3.48 8.19
CA SER A 137 0.59 -2.28 8.56
C SER A 137 -0.79 -2.29 7.90
N ALA A 138 -1.75 -1.64 8.54
CA ALA A 138 -3.10 -1.48 8.02
C ALA A 138 -3.69 -0.15 8.46
N GLY A 139 -4.56 0.43 7.63
CA GLY A 139 -5.32 1.64 7.96
C GLY A 139 -4.46 2.90 8.12
N GLU A 140 -4.92 3.82 8.96
CA GLU A 140 -4.26 5.09 9.30
C GLU A 140 -3.19 4.84 10.38
N ILE A 141 -1.92 4.84 9.98
CA ILE A 141 -0.78 4.56 10.86
C ILE A 141 -0.34 5.76 11.70
N ASP A 142 -0.90 6.93 11.41
CA ASP A 142 -0.73 8.19 12.14
C ASP A 142 0.74 8.61 12.29
N ASN A 143 1.36 8.98 11.16
CA ASN A 143 2.75 9.45 11.13
C ASN A 143 2.95 10.80 11.85
N GLU A 144 1.88 11.59 11.97
CA GLU A 144 1.89 12.93 12.58
C GLU A 144 1.50 12.91 14.07
N ASN A 145 1.19 11.75 14.64
CA ASN A 145 0.73 11.57 16.04
C ASN A 145 -0.49 12.43 16.39
N ARG A 146 -1.48 12.45 15.50
CA ARG A 146 -2.74 13.19 15.65
C ARG A 146 -3.78 12.45 16.50
N TYR A 147 -3.62 11.13 16.65
CA TYR A 147 -4.60 10.25 17.29
C TYR A 147 -4.03 9.60 18.55
N GLU A 148 -4.91 8.99 19.35
CA GLU A 148 -4.47 8.15 20.46
C GLU A 148 -3.77 6.91 19.92
N SER A 149 -2.73 6.42 20.61
CA SER A 149 -2.10 5.16 20.24
C SER A 149 -1.69 4.32 21.44
N LYS A 150 -1.84 3.00 21.29
CA LYS A 150 -1.26 1.99 22.18
C LYS A 150 -0.02 1.41 21.53
N ILE A 151 1.09 1.40 22.26
CA ILE A 151 2.38 0.95 21.77
C ILE A 151 2.94 -0.11 22.73
N ALA A 152 3.36 -1.24 22.17
CA ALA A 152 4.17 -2.24 22.86
C ALA A 152 5.45 -2.48 22.06
N ALA A 153 6.62 -2.28 22.68
CA ALA A 153 7.89 -2.35 21.98
C ALA A 153 8.99 -2.97 22.84
N SER A 154 9.83 -3.79 22.20
CA SER A 154 11.12 -4.27 22.70
C SER A 154 12.24 -3.80 21.76
N GLU A 155 13.43 -4.40 21.87
CA GLU A 155 14.53 -4.14 20.93
C GLU A 155 14.18 -4.60 19.51
N THR A 156 13.55 -5.77 19.37
CA THR A 156 13.25 -6.42 18.08
C THR A 156 11.80 -6.30 17.65
N ILE A 157 10.87 -6.12 18.59
CA ILE A 157 9.43 -6.03 18.33
C ILE A 157 8.95 -4.59 18.48
N TYR A 158 8.06 -4.16 17.59
CA TYR A 158 7.32 -2.90 17.71
C TYR A 158 5.90 -3.11 17.21
N LYS A 159 4.92 -2.91 18.09
CA LYS A 159 3.49 -2.95 17.78
C LYS A 159 2.88 -1.60 18.15
N LYS A 160 2.20 -0.95 17.21
CA LYS A 160 1.42 0.28 17.41
C LYS A 160 0.01 0.04 16.92
N VAL A 161 -0.97 0.48 17.69
CA VAL A 161 -2.39 0.55 17.29
C VAL A 161 -2.83 2.00 17.44
N VAL A 162 -3.46 2.53 16.40
CA VAL A 162 -4.00 3.90 16.33
C VAL A 162 -5.48 3.86 16.61
N ILE A 163 -5.94 4.74 17.49
CA ILE A 163 -7.30 4.81 18.00
C ILE A 163 -7.85 6.20 17.76
N ASP A 164 -9.02 6.27 17.13
CA ASP A 164 -9.80 7.50 16.97
C ASP A 164 -11.27 7.23 17.31
N ASN A 165 -11.90 8.14 18.05
CA ASN A 165 -13.31 8.05 18.45
C ASN A 165 -13.71 6.65 18.99
N SER A 166 -12.89 6.10 19.87
CA SER A 166 -13.05 4.76 20.45
C SER A 166 -13.05 3.61 19.43
N ARG A 167 -12.37 3.77 18.29
CA ARG A 167 -12.22 2.72 17.28
C ARG A 167 -10.78 2.60 16.85
N VAL A 168 -10.37 1.37 16.54
CA VAL A 168 -9.06 1.11 15.97
C VAL A 168 -9.07 1.46 14.48
N ILE A 169 -8.28 2.46 14.09
CA ILE A 169 -8.23 2.96 12.71
C ILE A 169 -6.96 2.58 11.96
N GLY A 170 -5.95 2.05 12.67
CA GLY A 170 -4.75 1.55 12.02
C GLY A 170 -3.79 0.82 12.95
N CYS A 171 -2.80 0.15 12.36
CA CYS A 171 -1.76 -0.54 13.11
C CYS A 171 -0.44 -0.67 12.36
N ILE A 172 0.63 -0.85 13.13
CA ILE A 172 1.96 -1.26 12.66
C ILE A 172 2.41 -2.44 13.52
N MET A 173 2.88 -3.51 12.89
CA MET A 173 3.46 -4.68 13.55
C MET A 173 4.80 -5.02 12.91
N LEU A 174 5.88 -4.86 13.67
CA LEU A 174 7.25 -5.12 13.26
C LEU A 174 7.87 -6.17 14.19
N GLY A 175 8.52 -7.17 13.61
CA GLY A 175 9.24 -8.24 14.32
C GLY A 175 8.35 -9.38 14.80
N ASP A 176 7.09 -9.11 15.14
CA ASP A 176 6.06 -10.11 15.41
C ASP A 176 4.71 -9.64 14.87
N ARG A 177 4.13 -10.45 13.97
CA ARG A 177 2.84 -10.19 13.31
C ARG A 177 1.68 -10.97 13.91
N LYS A 178 1.87 -11.65 15.03
CA LYS A 178 0.77 -12.31 15.75
C LYS A 178 -0.34 -11.30 16.00
N ASN A 179 -1.58 -11.73 15.78
CA ASN A 179 -2.79 -10.92 15.89
C ASN A 179 -2.99 -9.84 14.81
N PHE A 180 -2.11 -9.70 13.81
CA PHE A 180 -2.28 -8.74 12.70
C PHE A 180 -3.64 -8.89 12.03
N ASN A 181 -4.02 -10.11 11.66
CA ASN A 181 -5.29 -10.36 10.97
C ASN A 181 -6.52 -10.00 11.81
N ARG A 182 -6.47 -10.19 13.14
CA ARG A 182 -7.56 -9.82 14.07
C ARG A 182 -7.75 -8.31 14.10
N ILE A 183 -6.63 -7.57 14.23
CA ILE A 183 -6.64 -6.10 14.26
C ILE A 183 -7.02 -5.53 12.89
N ASN A 184 -6.47 -6.06 11.80
CA ASN A 184 -6.82 -5.67 10.43
C ASN A 184 -8.31 -5.87 10.14
N LYS A 185 -8.89 -6.99 10.60
CA LYS A 185 -10.32 -7.22 10.49
C LYS A 185 -11.11 -6.13 11.23
N ALA A 186 -10.74 -5.83 12.48
CA ALA A 186 -11.42 -4.79 13.26
C ALA A 186 -11.34 -3.40 12.59
N ILE A 187 -10.19 -3.06 12.01
CA ILE A 187 -10.03 -1.82 11.21
C ILE A 187 -10.99 -1.83 10.02
N SER A 188 -11.07 -2.93 9.28
CA SER A 188 -11.91 -3.02 8.08
C SER A 188 -13.41 -3.02 8.37
N THR A 189 -13.84 -3.59 9.50
CA THR A 189 -15.27 -3.72 9.85
C THR A 189 -15.75 -2.66 10.84
N GLY A 190 -14.86 -1.85 11.40
CA GLY A 190 -15.16 -0.93 12.49
C GLY A 190 -15.56 -1.63 13.81
N GLU A 191 -15.10 -2.87 14.02
CA GLU A 191 -15.38 -3.63 15.23
C GLU A 191 -14.62 -3.03 16.43
N ASP A 192 -15.30 -2.88 17.57
CA ASP A 192 -14.66 -2.43 18.80
C ASP A 192 -13.86 -3.58 19.43
N ILE A 193 -12.54 -3.36 19.55
CA ILE A 193 -11.59 -4.31 20.15
C ILE A 193 -10.76 -3.66 21.26
N LEU A 194 -11.17 -2.50 21.79
CA LEU A 194 -10.35 -1.70 22.71
C LEU A 194 -9.99 -2.45 23.99
N SER A 195 -10.93 -3.25 24.51
CA SER A 195 -10.74 -4.09 25.70
C SER A 195 -9.82 -5.29 25.44
N GLU A 196 -9.68 -5.72 24.18
CA GLU A 196 -8.80 -6.82 23.78
C GLU A 196 -7.35 -6.36 23.56
N LEU A 197 -7.11 -5.05 23.32
CA LEU A 197 -5.82 -4.55 22.83
C LEU A 197 -4.61 -4.95 23.67
N ASP A 198 -4.73 -4.97 25.00
CA ASP A 198 -3.61 -5.32 25.87
C ASP A 198 -3.19 -6.78 25.69
N SER A 199 -4.16 -7.68 25.41
CA SER A 199 -3.90 -9.08 25.08
C SER A 199 -3.34 -9.26 23.66
N LEU A 200 -3.76 -8.41 22.72
CA LEU A 200 -3.36 -8.49 21.32
C LEU A 200 -1.93 -7.94 21.10
N LEU A 201 -1.49 -7.01 21.95
CA LEU A 201 -0.20 -6.32 21.86
C LEU A 201 0.90 -6.91 22.74
N VAL A 202 0.67 -8.05 23.40
CA VAL A 202 1.72 -8.75 24.16
C VAL A 202 2.95 -9.01 23.26
N ILE A 203 4.13 -8.73 23.78
CA ILE A 203 5.45 -8.91 23.14
C ILE A 203 6.32 -9.90 23.90
#